data_AF-A0A3C8C7S4-F1
#
_entry.id   AF-A0A3C8C7S4-F1
#
_cell.length_a   1.000
_cell.length_b   1.000
_cell.length_c   1.000
_cell.angle_alpha   90.00
_cell.angle_beta   90.00
_cell.angle_gamma   90.00
#
_symmetry.space_group_name_H-M   'P 1'
#
loop_
_entity.id
_entity.type
_entity.pdbx_description
1 polymer ?
#
loop_
_entity_poly.entity_id
_entity_poly.type
_entity_poly.pdbx_seq_one_letter_code
_entity_poly.pdbx_strand_id
1 'polypeptide(L)'
;MDNTKINQEITSAFGLDTPPIAMSFVNDQPQGVESIEGEFPSFCTFWRIAEEKTFYAPADKHFNCPIGAMVLGFEMPKEVQEQLGGLVKKMCECSYLSEDEPANIPTLTEKKAGVVYGPLKDFPVEPELLLMWLKPSQAMIYN
;
A
#
# COMPACT_ATOMS: atom_id res chain seq x y z
N MET A 1 -9.92 3.73 -17.69
CA MET A 1 -10.33 2.34 -17.41
C MET A 1 -11.78 2.31 -16.89
N ASP A 2 -12.57 1.23 -17.08
CA ASP A 2 -13.89 1.10 -16.41
C ASP A 2 -13.72 0.30 -15.11
N ASN A 3 -13.45 1.02 -14.03
CA ASN A 3 -13.13 0.42 -12.74
C ASN A 3 -14.30 -0.37 -12.15
N THR A 4 -15.55 0.05 -12.43
CA THR A 4 -16.73 -0.67 -11.96
C THR A 4 -16.83 -2.04 -12.62
N LYS A 5 -16.63 -2.09 -13.94
CA LYS A 5 -16.64 -3.36 -14.68
C LYS A 5 -15.51 -4.29 -14.23
N ILE A 6 -14.28 -3.81 -14.10
CA ILE A 6 -13.14 -4.63 -13.67
C ILE A 6 -13.35 -5.15 -12.25
N ASN A 7 -13.85 -4.31 -11.33
CA ASN A 7 -14.21 -4.74 -9.99
C ASN A 7 -15.21 -5.91 -10.04
N GLN A 8 -16.28 -5.80 -10.84
CA GLN A 8 -17.27 -6.88 -10.97
C GLN A 8 -16.67 -8.17 -11.53
N GLU A 9 -15.83 -8.07 -12.55
CA GLU A 9 -15.15 -9.22 -13.17
C GLU A 9 -14.23 -9.93 -12.18
N ILE A 10 -13.36 -9.18 -11.49
CA ILE A 10 -12.44 -9.72 -10.48
C ILE A 10 -13.20 -10.35 -9.31
N THR A 11 -14.18 -9.62 -8.75
CA THR A 11 -14.99 -10.11 -7.62
C THR A 11 -15.71 -11.40 -7.98
N SER A 12 -16.26 -11.49 -9.19
CA SER A 12 -17.00 -12.69 -9.63
C SER A 12 -16.04 -13.86 -9.93
N ALA A 13 -14.92 -13.59 -10.60
CA ALA A 13 -13.97 -14.63 -11.02
C ALA A 13 -13.31 -15.32 -9.81
N PHE A 14 -12.94 -14.55 -8.79
CA PHE A 14 -12.31 -15.09 -7.59
C PHE A 14 -13.30 -15.39 -6.46
N GLY A 15 -14.57 -14.97 -6.57
CA GLY A 15 -15.56 -15.11 -5.51
C GLY A 15 -15.17 -14.33 -4.26
N LEU A 16 -14.81 -13.04 -4.42
CA LEU A 16 -14.28 -12.22 -3.34
C LEU A 16 -15.37 -11.80 -2.35
N ASP A 17 -15.09 -11.97 -1.06
CA ASP A 17 -15.96 -11.50 0.04
C ASP A 17 -15.65 -10.04 0.44
N THR A 18 -14.46 -9.54 0.08
CA THR A 18 -13.97 -8.19 0.37
C THR A 18 -13.63 -7.48 -0.94
N PRO A 19 -13.98 -6.19 -1.11
CA PRO A 19 -13.69 -5.48 -2.36
C PRO A 19 -12.18 -5.45 -2.63
N PRO A 20 -11.74 -5.61 -3.90
CA PRO A 20 -10.38 -5.31 -4.28
C PRO A 20 -10.13 -3.81 -4.05
N ILE A 21 -8.97 -3.49 -3.47
CA ILE A 21 -8.55 -2.09 -3.29
C ILE A 21 -7.56 -1.72 -4.38
N ALA A 22 -7.59 -0.47 -4.79
CA ALA A 22 -6.67 0.13 -5.74
C ALA A 22 -5.71 1.09 -5.02
N MET A 23 -4.50 1.18 -5.57
CA MET A 23 -3.48 2.14 -5.15
C MET A 23 -2.86 2.81 -6.37
N SER A 24 -2.58 4.10 -6.24
CA SER A 24 -1.78 4.86 -7.20
C SER A 24 -0.86 5.84 -6.49
N PHE A 25 0.39 5.89 -6.93
CA PHE A 25 1.43 6.75 -6.40
C PHE A 25 1.44 8.07 -7.17
N VAL A 26 1.15 9.16 -6.48
CA VAL A 26 0.86 10.44 -7.10
C VAL A 26 1.91 11.50 -6.75
N ASN A 27 2.14 12.43 -7.68
CA ASN A 27 3.06 13.55 -7.48
C ASN A 27 2.43 14.72 -6.71
N ASP A 28 1.11 14.73 -6.58
CA ASP A 28 0.31 15.72 -5.89
C ASP A 28 -1.03 15.12 -5.45
N GLN A 29 -1.70 15.76 -4.49
CA GLN A 29 -3.03 15.32 -4.05
C GLN A 29 -4.05 15.53 -5.18
N PRO A 30 -4.74 14.47 -5.66
CA PRO A 30 -5.73 14.62 -6.72
C PRO A 30 -6.91 15.50 -6.29
N GLN A 31 -7.43 16.27 -7.22
CA GLN A 31 -8.59 17.13 -6.99
C GLN A 31 -9.81 16.30 -6.54
N GLY A 32 -10.45 16.73 -5.45
CA GLY A 32 -11.65 16.08 -4.93
C GLY A 32 -11.41 14.81 -4.11
N VAL A 33 -10.16 14.42 -3.88
CA VAL A 33 -9.81 13.31 -2.98
C VAL A 33 -9.32 13.87 -1.66
N GLU A 34 -10.02 13.55 -0.57
CA GLU A 34 -9.66 14.04 0.77
C GLU A 34 -8.38 13.38 1.29
N SER A 35 -7.55 14.17 1.97
CA SER A 35 -6.39 13.68 2.70
C SER A 35 -6.83 12.94 3.96
N ILE A 36 -6.19 11.81 4.25
CA ILE A 36 -6.45 11.10 5.50
C ILE A 36 -5.86 11.84 6.69
N GLU A 37 -6.67 12.01 7.73
CA GLU A 37 -6.27 12.66 8.98
C GLU A 37 -6.00 11.65 10.09
N GLY A 38 -5.19 12.06 11.07
CA GLY A 38 -4.81 11.23 12.21
C GLY A 38 -3.43 10.58 12.08
N GLU A 39 -3.12 9.76 13.07
CA GLU A 39 -1.89 8.99 13.18
C GLU A 39 -2.20 7.51 12.97
N PHE A 40 -1.39 6.86 12.13
CA PHE A 40 -1.59 5.47 11.75
C PHE A 40 -0.40 4.64 12.21
N PRO A 41 -0.62 3.44 12.78
CA PRO A 41 0.45 2.64 13.35
C PRO A 41 1.33 1.98 12.28
N SER A 42 0.84 1.85 11.05
CA SER A 42 1.58 1.22 9.95
C SER A 42 1.03 1.59 8.58
N PHE A 43 1.86 1.49 7.55
CA PHE A 43 1.43 1.63 6.15
C PHE A 43 0.32 0.63 5.78
N CYS A 44 0.45 -0.64 6.19
CA CYS A 44 -0.53 -1.68 5.86
C CYS A 44 -1.93 -1.41 6.44
N THR A 45 -2.06 -0.52 7.44
CA THR A 45 -3.36 -0.06 7.95
C THR A 45 -4.18 0.61 6.84
N PHE A 46 -3.54 1.31 5.90
CA PHE A 46 -4.23 1.97 4.80
C PHE A 46 -4.96 0.98 3.90
N TRP A 47 -4.45 -0.24 3.72
CA TRP A 47 -5.15 -1.27 2.95
C TRP A 47 -6.51 -1.62 3.54
N ARG A 48 -6.59 -1.71 4.87
CA ARG A 48 -7.86 -2.02 5.55
C ARG A 48 -8.84 -0.85 5.52
N ILE A 49 -8.34 0.38 5.61
CA ILE A 49 -9.19 1.59 5.49
C ILE A 49 -9.72 1.73 4.06
N ALA A 50 -8.90 1.36 3.07
CA ALA A 50 -9.23 1.45 1.65
C ALA A 50 -10.35 0.51 1.21
N GLU A 51 -10.70 -0.50 2.00
CA GLU A 51 -11.86 -1.36 1.76
C GLU A 51 -13.18 -0.56 1.81
N GLU A 52 -13.22 0.50 2.61
CA GLU A 52 -14.44 1.24 2.95
C GLU A 52 -14.51 2.62 2.30
N LYS A 53 -13.36 3.25 2.02
CA LYS A 53 -13.32 4.62 1.49
C LYS A 53 -12.09 4.92 0.67
N THR A 54 -12.25 5.87 -0.25
CA THR A 54 -11.16 6.47 -1.01
C THR A 54 -10.54 7.63 -0.23
N PHE A 55 -9.21 7.71 -0.19
CA PHE A 55 -8.47 8.80 0.44
C PHE A 55 -7.07 8.95 -0.16
N TYR A 56 -6.50 10.14 0.00
CA TYR A 56 -5.09 10.41 -0.25
C TYR A 56 -4.30 10.34 1.06
N ALA A 57 -3.19 9.61 1.08
CA ALA A 57 -2.25 9.63 2.19
C ALA A 57 -0.93 10.28 1.72
N PRO A 58 -0.58 11.48 2.23
CA PRO A 58 0.72 12.07 1.95
C PRO A 58 1.86 11.20 2.51
N ALA A 59 3.08 11.44 2.00
CA ALA A 59 4.27 10.67 2.38
C ALA A 59 4.48 10.60 3.90
N ASP A 60 4.23 11.70 4.62
CA ASP A 60 4.39 11.79 6.07
C ASP A 60 3.51 10.82 6.87
N LYS A 61 2.31 10.49 6.35
CA LYS A 61 1.42 9.48 6.94
C LYS A 61 1.99 8.06 6.94
N HIS A 62 3.09 7.83 6.23
CA HIS A 62 3.75 6.54 6.15
C HIS A 62 4.95 6.42 7.09
N PHE A 63 5.36 7.49 7.77
CA PHE A 63 6.60 7.52 8.55
C PHE A 63 6.57 6.73 9.86
N ASN A 64 5.38 6.40 10.38
CA ASN A 64 5.24 5.43 11.46
C ASN A 64 5.56 3.99 11.03
N CYS A 65 5.85 3.77 9.75
CA CYS A 65 6.35 2.52 9.19
C CYS A 65 7.62 2.78 8.34
N PRO A 66 8.81 2.89 8.95
CA PRO A 66 10.05 3.21 8.23
C PRO A 66 10.32 2.27 7.04
N ILE A 67 10.02 0.97 7.19
CA ILE A 67 10.18 0.00 6.10
C ILE A 67 9.20 0.26 4.96
N GLY A 68 7.94 0.60 5.26
CA GLY A 68 6.94 0.95 4.24
C GLY A 68 7.31 2.25 3.52
N ALA A 69 7.72 3.28 4.27
CA ALA A 69 8.18 4.54 3.68
C ALA A 69 9.40 4.35 2.77
N MET A 70 10.34 3.47 3.15
CA MET A 70 11.45 3.08 2.30
C MET A 70 10.97 2.36 1.03
N VAL A 71 10.17 1.30 1.16
CA VAL A 71 9.65 0.53 0.00
C VAL A 71 8.93 1.43 -0.99
N LEU A 72 8.18 2.42 -0.50
CA LEU A 72 7.47 3.39 -1.33
C LEU A 72 8.34 4.53 -1.88
N GLY A 73 9.63 4.57 -1.57
CA GLY A 73 10.55 5.57 -2.10
C GLY A 73 10.38 6.98 -1.51
N PHE A 74 9.73 7.11 -0.35
CA PHE A 74 9.51 8.41 0.26
C PHE A 74 10.78 8.99 0.87
N GLU A 75 10.94 10.30 0.73
CA GLU A 75 12.02 11.03 1.38
C GLU A 75 11.72 11.17 2.88
N MET A 76 12.36 10.32 3.67
CA MET A 76 12.17 10.26 5.11
C MET A 76 13.03 11.30 5.84
N PRO A 77 12.52 11.95 6.90
CA PRO A 77 13.32 12.71 7.85
C PRO A 77 14.43 11.85 8.47
N LYS A 78 15.50 12.50 8.92
CA LYS A 78 16.69 11.82 9.49
C LYS A 78 16.32 10.89 10.65
N GLU A 79 15.39 11.33 11.49
CA GLU A 79 14.92 10.57 12.65
C GLU A 79 14.24 9.26 12.24
N VAL A 80 13.49 9.26 11.14
CA VAL A 80 12.81 8.07 10.60
C VAL A 80 13.82 7.14 9.92
N GLN A 81 14.80 7.71 9.21
CA GLN A 81 15.90 6.93 8.60
C GLN A 81 16.73 6.19 9.66
N GLU A 82 17.03 6.83 10.79
CA GLU A 82 17.77 6.21 11.89
C GLU A 82 17.00 5.05 12.55
N GLN A 83 15.67 5.09 12.53
CA GLN A 83 14.82 4.00 13.05
C GLN A 83 14.77 2.77 12.13
N LEU A 84 14.96 2.96 10.83
CA LEU A 84 14.85 1.89 9.83
C LEU A 84 15.77 0.70 10.12
N GLY A 85 17.06 0.97 10.36
CA GLY A 85 18.03 -0.09 10.65
C GLY A 85 17.69 -0.88 11.91
N GLY A 86 17.20 -0.20 12.95
CA GLY A 86 16.74 -0.84 14.18
C GLY A 86 15.49 -1.70 13.98
N LEU A 87 14.55 -1.26 13.13
CA LEU A 87 13.36 -2.02 12.77
C LEU A 87 13.72 -3.28 11.97
N VAL A 88 14.55 -3.15 10.94
CA VAL A 88 15.01 -4.28 10.11
C VAL A 88 15.73 -5.32 10.98
N LYS A 89 16.61 -4.86 11.89
CA LYS A 89 17.29 -5.76 12.82
C LYS A 89 16.30 -6.58 13.66
N LYS A 90 15.27 -5.94 14.22
CA LYS A 90 14.22 -6.64 14.98
C LYS A 90 13.46 -7.64 14.12
N MET A 91 13.20 -7.33 12.85
CA MET A 91 12.55 -8.25 11.91
C MET A 91 13.41 -9.51 11.69
N CYS A 92 14.73 -9.36 11.56
CA CYS A 92 15.66 -10.51 11.50
C CYS A 92 15.69 -11.29 12.82
N GLU A 93 15.76 -10.61 13.97
CA GLU A 93 15.75 -11.25 15.30
C GLU A 93 14.48 -12.08 15.55
N CYS A 94 13.35 -11.68 14.97
CA CYS A 94 12.09 -12.43 15.02
C CYS A 94 11.89 -13.42 13.86
N SER A 95 12.93 -13.66 13.04
CA SER A 95 12.86 -14.55 11.86
C SER A 95 11.77 -14.16 10.85
N TYR A 96 11.42 -12.87 10.80
CA TYR A 96 10.52 -12.33 9.77
C TYR A 96 11.26 -12.07 8.46
N LEU A 97 12.55 -11.67 8.53
CA LEU A 97 13.47 -11.61 7.40
C LEU A 97 14.69 -12.50 7.67
N SER A 98 15.32 -13.00 6.62
CA SER A 98 16.68 -13.53 6.71
C SER A 98 17.71 -12.39 6.88
N GLU A 99 18.95 -12.71 7.21
CA GLU A 99 20.01 -11.69 7.37
C GLU A 99 20.48 -11.09 6.04
N ASP A 100 20.28 -11.79 4.92
CA ASP A 100 20.68 -11.38 3.57
C ASP A 100 19.56 -10.68 2.77
N GLU A 101 18.30 -10.76 3.23
CA GLU A 101 17.15 -10.10 2.63
C GLU A 101 17.20 -8.55 2.66
N PRO A 102 17.65 -7.87 3.74
CA PRO A 102 17.57 -6.41 3.84
C PRO A 102 18.19 -5.63 2.68
N ALA A 103 19.30 -6.12 2.13
CA ALA A 103 19.98 -5.48 1.00
C ALA A 103 19.20 -5.58 -0.31
N ASN A 104 18.20 -6.47 -0.37
CA ASN A 104 17.43 -6.81 -1.56
C ASN A 104 15.98 -6.35 -1.49
N ILE A 105 15.59 -5.62 -0.43
CA ILE A 105 14.21 -5.14 -0.28
C ILE A 105 13.88 -4.17 -1.43
N PRO A 106 12.89 -4.49 -2.29
CA PRO A 106 12.53 -3.64 -3.41
C PRO A 106 12.09 -2.25 -2.93
N THR A 107 12.59 -1.22 -3.60
CA THR A 107 12.30 0.18 -3.28
C THR A 107 11.93 0.91 -4.56
N LEU A 108 10.80 1.62 -4.55
CA LEU A 108 10.44 2.53 -5.63
C LEU A 108 11.47 3.67 -5.70
N THR A 109 11.96 3.96 -6.90
CA THR A 109 13.01 4.97 -7.11
C THR A 109 12.43 6.36 -7.42
N GLU A 110 11.20 6.41 -7.92
CA GLU A 110 10.52 7.67 -8.19
C GLU A 110 9.96 8.27 -6.90
N LYS A 111 10.33 9.52 -6.62
CA LYS A 111 9.79 10.26 -5.48
C LYS A 111 8.35 10.69 -5.78
N LYS A 112 7.44 10.32 -4.90
CA LYS A 112 6.00 10.62 -4.99
C LYS A 112 5.59 11.44 -3.76
N ALA A 113 4.57 12.28 -3.90
CA ALA A 113 4.06 13.09 -2.79
C ALA A 113 3.20 12.28 -1.81
N GLY A 114 2.60 11.19 -2.30
CA GLY A 114 1.79 10.31 -1.50
C GLY A 114 1.15 9.21 -2.35
N VAL A 115 0.14 8.56 -1.78
CA VAL A 115 -0.59 7.46 -2.41
C VAL A 115 -2.09 7.69 -2.27
N VAL A 116 -2.83 7.43 -3.34
CA VAL A 116 -4.29 7.33 -3.28
C VAL A 116 -4.65 5.88 -3.02
N TYR A 117 -5.52 5.65 -2.04
CA TYR A 117 -6.08 4.34 -1.72
C TYR A 117 -7.59 4.39 -1.84
N GLY A 118 -8.23 3.27 -2.20
CA GLY A 118 -9.68 3.14 -2.11
C GLY A 118 -10.20 1.85 -2.77
N PRO A 119 -11.51 1.59 -2.68
CA PRO A 119 -12.13 0.46 -3.37
C PRO A 119 -11.98 0.65 -4.88
N LEU A 120 -11.59 -0.39 -5.61
CA LEU A 120 -11.36 -0.30 -7.05
C LEU A 120 -12.56 0.32 -7.78
N LYS A 121 -13.77 -0.15 -7.47
CA LYS A 121 -15.02 0.28 -8.12
C LYS A 121 -15.17 1.80 -8.23
N ASP A 122 -14.84 2.53 -7.16
CA ASP A 122 -15.06 3.97 -7.00
C ASP A 122 -13.73 4.76 -7.02
N PHE A 123 -12.65 4.15 -7.53
CA PHE A 123 -11.32 4.72 -7.51
C PHE A 123 -11.19 5.86 -8.53
N PRO A 124 -10.75 7.07 -8.13
CA PRO A 124 -10.91 8.30 -8.91
C PRO A 124 -9.78 8.59 -9.90
N VAL A 125 -8.70 7.82 -9.84
CA VAL A 125 -7.52 7.94 -10.72
C VAL A 125 -7.23 6.60 -11.39
N GLU A 126 -6.31 6.56 -12.35
CA GLU A 126 -5.91 5.28 -12.97
C GLU A 126 -5.20 4.40 -11.92
N PRO A 127 -5.70 3.19 -11.61
CA PRO A 127 -5.05 2.28 -10.66
C PRO A 127 -3.69 1.81 -11.16
N GLU A 128 -2.66 1.85 -10.32
CA GLU A 128 -1.34 1.27 -10.63
C GLU A 128 -1.13 -0.11 -9.98
N LEU A 129 -1.77 -0.34 -8.84
CA LEU A 129 -1.74 -1.60 -8.12
C LEU A 129 -3.14 -1.99 -7.64
N LEU A 130 -3.42 -3.28 -7.66
CA LEU A 130 -4.61 -3.87 -7.04
C LEU A 130 -4.17 -4.82 -5.92
N LEU A 131 -4.79 -4.69 -4.75
CA LEU A 131 -4.62 -5.62 -3.64
C LEU A 131 -5.93 -6.35 -3.38
N MET A 132 -5.83 -7.66 -3.20
CA MET A 132 -6.98 -8.55 -3.01
C MET A 132 -6.75 -9.45 -1.80
N TRP A 133 -7.83 -9.69 -1.06
CA TRP A 133 -7.85 -10.63 0.06
C TRP A 133 -8.36 -11.98 -0.43
N LEU A 134 -7.47 -12.97 -0.46
CA LEU A 134 -7.75 -14.27 -1.05
C LEU A 134 -7.63 -15.38 -0.01
N LYS A 135 -8.58 -16.33 -0.04
CA LYS A 135 -8.39 -17.67 0.55
C LYS A 135 -7.28 -18.38 -0.23
N PRO A 136 -6.54 -19.32 0.38
CA PRO A 136 -5.52 -20.08 -0.35
C PRO A 136 -6.03 -20.72 -1.65
N SER A 137 -7.26 -21.24 -1.65
CA SER A 137 -7.89 -21.81 -2.86
C SER A 137 -8.15 -20.78 -3.97
N GLN A 138 -8.35 -19.51 -3.63
CA GLN A 138 -8.54 -18.42 -4.59
C GLN A 138 -7.20 -17.87 -5.11
N ALA A 139 -6.14 -17.93 -4.29
CA ALA A 139 -4.79 -17.52 -4.66
C ALA A 139 -4.02 -18.57 -5.49
N MET A 140 -4.55 -19.79 -5.58
CA MET A 140 -4.02 -20.84 -6.45
C MET A 140 -4.21 -20.45 -7.91
N ILE A 141 -3.24 -19.73 -8.46
CA ILE A 141 -3.12 -19.52 -9.90
C ILE A 141 -2.64 -20.86 -10.48
N TYR A 142 -3.53 -21.59 -11.15
CA TYR A 142 -3.12 -22.70 -12.00
C TYR A 142 -2.28 -22.11 -13.14
N ASN A 143 -0.97 -22.35 -13.11
CA ASN A 143 -0.10 -22.20 -14.27
C ASN A 143 -0.23 -23.41 -15.19
#